data_AF-A0AA40CT91-F1
#
_entry.id   AF-A0AA40CT91-F1
#
_cell.length_a   1.000
_cell.length_b   1.000
_cell.length_c   1.000
_cell.angle_alpha   90.00
_cell.angle_beta   90.00
_cell.angle_gamma   90.00
#
_symmetry.space_group_name_H-M   'P 1'
#
loop_
_entity.id
_entity.type
_entity.pdbx_description
1 polymer ?
#
loop_
_entity_poly.entity_id
_entity_poly.type
_entity_poly.pdbx_seq_one_letter_code
_entity_poly.pdbx_strand_id
1 'polypeptide(L)'
;MQLQDYFVIYTPLKFYANETDCADAFDGDVAGRGVVASLVATAILTTLLAMCAPFLDGIAGYGLKDGLEGCEGVFSRRTNEWLFHKFSQKGRERSDFYRKVLTRVMITLGDQQILTGIAIIISGYSRAMQNHSQMVEEYSRWRYRLVENHFFLIVYLACLSSSSHLAAIVTLKRYLIDNKFLAFLRLALIVLFAMLLTVTICLSVPFGPPTILYLSIEAKLQTEESMCGIWKKSYGSCEDIKLHRLWLVLFYIVAVIAVLYPYWIAIINTFESWNEELGRHFRRFWQNESKWLPMHWIRKCFAGLDNLGPGTFWKSFRRKIKMTFLFLALGSSGEAFCLQVVFFSVSLFYVLLQRMSNKPNDNPEICDLSAGGTKWGFGQILPMILLAVPVISGIVSYFEIKSEMEKEKRRQVSEEKKVPTPEEIA
;
A
#
# COMPACT_ATOMS: atom_id res chain seq x y z
N MET A 1 -2.96 -24.03 21.82
CA MET A 1 -2.74 -22.70 21.22
C MET A 1 -4.03 -22.28 20.55
N GLN A 2 -4.62 -21.18 20.99
CA GLN A 2 -5.81 -20.62 20.36
C GLN A 2 -5.39 -19.87 19.10
N LEU A 3 -6.28 -19.74 18.10
CA LEU A 3 -5.98 -19.05 16.84
C LEU A 3 -5.45 -17.62 17.07
N GLN A 4 -5.92 -16.96 18.15
CA GLN A 4 -5.52 -15.63 18.58
C GLN A 4 -4.01 -15.51 18.88
N ASP A 5 -3.38 -16.59 19.37
CA ASP A 5 -1.95 -16.64 19.70
C ASP A 5 -1.04 -16.53 18.45
N TYR A 6 -1.58 -16.81 17.25
CA TYR A 6 -0.83 -16.75 16.00
C TYR A 6 -0.89 -15.38 15.30
N PHE A 7 -1.91 -14.58 15.58
CA PHE A 7 -2.16 -13.33 14.86
C PHE A 7 -1.92 -12.07 15.69
N VAL A 8 -1.92 -12.19 17.01
CA VAL A 8 -1.69 -11.07 17.93
C VAL A 8 -0.34 -11.24 18.58
N ILE A 9 0.50 -10.22 18.45
CA ILE A 9 1.82 -10.21 19.08
C ILE A 9 1.69 -9.51 20.43
N TYR A 10 2.13 -10.21 21.47
CA TYR A 10 2.22 -9.65 22.82
C TYR A 10 3.68 -9.54 23.23
N THR A 11 4.02 -8.45 23.93
CA THR A 11 5.38 -8.21 24.41
C THR A 11 5.43 -8.44 25.93
N PRO A 12 6.40 -9.22 26.46
CA PRO A 12 6.57 -9.36 27.90
C PRO A 12 7.10 -8.05 28.52
N LEU A 13 6.60 -7.67 29.69
CA LEU A 13 7.00 -6.45 30.43
C LEU A 13 8.50 -6.40 30.71
N LYS A 14 9.14 -7.55 30.94
CA LYS A 14 10.60 -7.70 31.13
C LYS A 14 11.43 -7.19 29.95
N PHE A 15 10.81 -7.01 28.78
CA PHE A 15 11.43 -6.38 27.62
C PHE A 15 11.72 -4.88 27.84
N TYR A 16 10.93 -4.23 28.69
CA TYR A 16 11.03 -2.81 29.04
C TYR A 16 11.71 -2.66 30.40
N ALA A 17 13.00 -3.00 30.46
CA ALA A 17 13.79 -3.23 31.69
C ALA A 17 13.67 -2.20 32.83
N ASN A 18 13.15 -0.98 32.58
CA ASN A 18 12.98 0.07 33.58
C ASN A 18 11.51 0.40 33.94
N GLU A 19 10.53 -0.26 33.33
CA GLU A 19 9.12 0.13 33.46
C GLU A 19 8.36 -0.80 34.41
N THR A 20 7.66 -0.19 35.37
CA THR A 20 6.88 -0.91 36.39
C THR A 20 5.48 -1.27 35.93
N ASP A 21 4.97 -0.61 34.88
CA ASP A 21 3.68 -0.83 34.27
C ASP A 21 3.78 -0.77 32.74
N CYS A 22 2.96 -1.58 32.07
CA CYS A 22 2.80 -1.55 30.62
C CYS A 22 2.39 -0.16 30.13
N ALA A 23 1.65 0.63 30.93
CA ALA A 23 1.20 1.96 30.54
C ALA A 23 2.35 2.95 30.27
N ASP A 24 3.47 2.81 30.98
CA ASP A 24 4.65 3.69 30.84
C ASP A 24 5.67 3.14 29.83
N ALA A 25 5.66 1.82 29.60
CA ALA A 25 6.42 1.19 28.51
C ALA A 25 6.02 1.64 27.11
N PHE A 26 4.74 2.00 26.92
CA PHE A 26 4.22 2.43 25.62
C PHE A 26 4.29 3.94 25.44
N ASP A 27 5.07 4.37 24.44
CA ASP A 27 5.04 5.77 23.98
C ASP A 27 3.74 6.06 23.20
N GLY A 28 2.79 6.68 23.90
CA GLY A 28 1.51 7.06 23.31
C GLY A 28 1.63 8.05 22.15
N ASP A 29 2.72 8.81 22.03
CA ASP A 29 2.84 9.83 20.99
C ASP A 29 3.12 9.26 19.59
N VAL A 30 3.57 8.00 19.49
CA VAL A 30 3.88 7.36 18.21
C VAL A 30 2.77 6.44 17.71
N ALA A 31 2.20 5.58 18.56
CA ALA A 31 1.08 4.71 18.19
C ALA A 31 -0.01 4.63 19.28
N GLY A 32 -0.21 5.74 20.02
CA GLY A 32 -1.32 5.89 20.94
C GLY A 32 -2.67 5.97 20.24
N ARG A 33 -3.73 6.02 21.05
CA ARG A 33 -5.11 5.91 20.57
C ARG A 33 -5.46 7.02 19.58
N GLY A 34 -5.00 8.25 19.83
CA GLY A 34 -5.22 9.38 18.91
C GLY A 34 -4.55 9.20 17.55
N VAL A 35 -3.30 8.71 17.52
CA VAL A 35 -2.57 8.43 16.27
C VAL A 35 -3.27 7.33 15.48
N VAL A 36 -3.58 6.20 16.13
CA VAL A 36 -4.26 5.07 15.48
C VAL A 36 -5.62 5.50 14.95
N ALA A 37 -6.43 6.17 15.77
CA ALA A 37 -7.77 6.61 15.38
C ALA A 37 -7.73 7.58 14.19
N SER A 38 -6.84 8.57 14.22
CA SER A 38 -6.71 9.54 13.13
C SER A 38 -6.21 8.92 11.83
N LEU A 39 -5.19 8.04 11.88
CA LEU A 39 -4.69 7.36 10.69
C LEU A 39 -5.73 6.42 10.09
N VAL A 40 -6.42 5.64 10.92
CA VAL A 40 -7.50 4.75 10.48
C VAL A 40 -8.65 5.55 9.88
N ALA A 41 -9.10 6.62 10.55
CA ALA A 41 -10.17 7.48 10.03
C ALA A 41 -9.79 8.12 8.69
N THR A 42 -8.57 8.66 8.59
CA THR A 42 -8.06 9.24 7.34
C THR A 42 -7.99 8.18 6.24
N ALA A 43 -7.56 6.95 6.56
CA ALA A 43 -7.38 5.89 5.56
C ALA A 43 -8.73 5.35 5.05
N ILE A 44 -9.70 5.19 5.96
CA ILE A 44 -11.08 4.85 5.60
C ILE A 44 -11.67 5.95 4.70
N LEU A 45 -11.57 7.22 5.13
CA LEU A 45 -12.11 8.34 4.35
C LEU A 45 -11.47 8.41 2.95
N THR A 46 -10.14 8.31 2.88
CA THR A 46 -9.40 8.36 1.60
C THR A 46 -9.83 7.22 0.69
N THR A 47 -9.95 6.00 1.22
CA THR A 47 -10.35 4.83 0.43
C THR A 47 -11.81 4.93 -0.02
N LEU A 48 -12.72 5.41 0.82
CA LEU A 48 -14.12 5.63 0.44
C LEU A 48 -14.24 6.68 -0.66
N LEU A 49 -13.50 7.79 -0.57
CA LEU A 49 -13.47 8.82 -1.61
C LEU A 49 -12.87 8.27 -2.91
N ALA A 50 -11.83 7.43 -2.82
CA ALA A 50 -11.28 6.72 -3.97
C ALA A 50 -12.27 5.72 -4.58
N MET A 51 -13.10 5.06 -3.78
CA MET A 51 -14.18 4.22 -4.29
C MET A 51 -15.27 5.04 -4.98
N CYS A 52 -15.60 6.25 -4.50
CA CYS A 52 -16.59 7.13 -5.11
C CYS A 52 -16.12 7.75 -6.44
N ALA A 53 -14.81 8.04 -6.58
CA ALA A 53 -14.27 8.76 -7.74
C ALA A 53 -14.57 8.08 -9.09
N PRO A 54 -14.37 6.75 -9.28
CA PRO A 54 -14.74 6.05 -10.51
C PRO A 54 -16.21 6.15 -10.89
N PHE A 55 -17.12 6.15 -9.91
CA PHE A 55 -18.55 6.32 -10.18
C PHE A 55 -18.86 7.74 -10.66
N LEU A 56 -18.25 8.75 -10.03
CA LEU A 56 -18.40 10.14 -10.48
C LEU A 56 -17.82 10.35 -11.88
N ASP A 57 -16.69 9.70 -12.19
CA ASP A 57 -16.08 9.73 -13.52
C ASP A 57 -16.99 9.09 -14.59
N GLY A 58 -17.59 7.95 -14.25
CA GLY A 58 -18.56 7.26 -15.10
C GLY A 58 -19.81 8.11 -15.37
N ILE A 59 -20.41 8.71 -14.33
CA ILE A 59 -21.59 9.57 -14.45
C ILE A 59 -21.27 10.86 -15.21
N ALA A 60 -20.12 11.49 -14.95
CA ALA A 60 -19.70 12.70 -15.66
C ALA A 60 -19.42 12.45 -17.16
N GLY A 61 -19.24 11.18 -17.54
CA GLY A 61 -19.05 10.78 -18.94
C GLY A 61 -17.60 10.84 -19.40
N TYR A 62 -16.64 10.84 -18.47
CA TYR A 62 -15.22 11.01 -18.78
C TYR A 62 -14.57 9.85 -19.58
N GLY A 63 -15.33 8.77 -19.85
CA GLY A 63 -14.91 7.65 -20.71
C GLY A 63 -15.85 7.35 -21.88
N LEU A 64 -16.76 8.26 -22.24
CA LEU A 64 -17.87 8.01 -23.18
C LEU A 64 -17.79 8.79 -24.51
N LYS A 65 -17.07 9.91 -24.59
CA LYS A 65 -16.95 10.73 -25.80
C LYS A 65 -15.59 11.44 -25.83
N ASP A 66 -14.82 11.26 -26.91
CA ASP A 66 -13.62 12.03 -27.30
C ASP A 66 -12.53 12.26 -26.23
N GLY A 67 -12.55 11.50 -25.12
CA GLY A 67 -11.52 11.56 -24.09
C GLY A 67 -10.26 10.88 -24.60
N LEU A 68 -9.10 11.55 -24.44
CA LEU A 68 -7.75 11.08 -24.79
C LEU A 68 -7.69 9.54 -24.88
N GLU A 69 -7.47 9.02 -26.09
CA GLU A 69 -7.11 7.61 -26.30
C GLU A 69 -6.02 7.24 -25.26
N GLY A 70 -6.31 6.24 -24.41
CA GLY A 70 -5.40 5.74 -23.37
C GLY A 70 -5.83 6.01 -21.92
N CYS A 71 -6.58 7.07 -21.65
CA CYS A 71 -6.99 7.38 -20.26
C CYS A 71 -8.23 6.59 -19.80
N GLU A 72 -8.18 5.25 -19.86
CA GLU A 72 -9.17 4.40 -19.19
C GLU A 72 -9.08 4.62 -17.67
N GLY A 73 -10.19 5.06 -17.07
CA GLY A 73 -10.34 5.12 -15.62
C GLY A 73 -10.37 3.71 -14.98
N VAL A 74 -10.78 3.64 -13.71
CA VAL A 74 -10.88 2.33 -13.02
C VAL A 74 -11.88 1.39 -13.71
N PHE A 75 -12.96 1.94 -14.28
CA PHE A 75 -13.94 1.16 -15.03
C PHE A 75 -13.64 1.15 -16.52
N SER A 76 -13.77 -0.04 -17.13
CA SER A 76 -13.66 -0.20 -18.58
C SER A 76 -14.75 0.60 -19.30
N ARG A 77 -14.48 1.01 -20.54
CA ARG A 77 -15.44 1.72 -21.40
C ARG A 77 -16.79 1.00 -21.50
N ARG A 78 -16.77 -0.31 -21.72
CA ARG A 78 -17.98 -1.15 -21.82
C ARG A 78 -18.81 -1.13 -20.53
N THR A 79 -18.12 -1.16 -19.38
CA THR A 79 -18.78 -1.07 -18.07
C THR A 79 -19.42 0.30 -17.87
N ASN A 80 -18.74 1.37 -18.25
CA ASN A 80 -19.25 2.74 -18.14
C ASN A 80 -20.47 2.98 -19.04
N GLU A 81 -20.42 2.53 -20.29
CA GLU A 81 -21.56 2.59 -21.21
C GLU A 81 -22.77 1.84 -20.64
N TRP A 82 -22.57 0.63 -20.14
CA TRP A 82 -23.66 -0.14 -19.54
C TRP A 82 -24.26 0.51 -18.29
N LEU A 83 -23.42 0.91 -17.33
CA LEU A 83 -23.86 1.48 -16.04
C LEU A 83 -24.45 2.88 -16.15
N PHE A 84 -23.89 3.76 -16.99
CA PHE A 84 -24.14 5.20 -16.90
C PHE A 84 -24.83 5.81 -18.13
N HIS A 85 -25.23 5.02 -19.14
CA HIS A 85 -25.88 5.57 -20.35
C HIS A 85 -27.17 6.36 -20.06
N LYS A 86 -27.93 6.02 -19.00
CA LYS A 86 -29.23 6.63 -18.68
C LYS A 86 -29.15 7.97 -17.93
N PHE A 87 -27.95 8.48 -17.60
CA PHE A 87 -27.83 9.71 -16.82
C PHE A 87 -28.11 10.96 -17.68
N SER A 88 -29.07 11.76 -17.19
CA SER A 88 -29.42 13.08 -17.74
C SER A 88 -28.23 14.05 -17.71
N GLN A 89 -28.18 14.98 -18.67
CA GLN A 89 -27.14 16.02 -18.80
C GLN A 89 -26.94 16.81 -17.50
N LYS A 90 -28.03 17.20 -16.83
CA LYS A 90 -27.96 17.91 -15.53
C LYS A 90 -27.30 17.06 -14.44
N GLY A 91 -27.46 15.74 -14.49
CA GLY A 91 -26.79 14.80 -13.60
C GLY A 91 -25.28 14.72 -13.87
N ARG A 92 -24.89 14.78 -15.16
CA ARG A 92 -23.47 14.77 -15.56
C ARG A 92 -22.73 16.02 -15.09
N GLU A 93 -23.33 17.20 -15.28
CA GLU A 93 -22.76 18.48 -14.82
C GLU A 93 -22.57 18.50 -13.30
N ARG A 94 -23.55 17.98 -12.54
CA ARG A 94 -23.45 17.89 -11.09
C ARG A 94 -22.36 16.92 -10.65
N SER A 95 -22.23 15.79 -11.33
CA SER A 95 -21.17 14.80 -11.07
C SER A 95 -19.78 15.38 -11.36
N ASP A 96 -19.63 16.10 -12.48
CA ASP A 96 -18.39 16.79 -12.83
C ASP A 96 -17.98 17.79 -11.74
N PHE A 97 -18.92 18.61 -11.28
CA PHE A 97 -18.68 19.54 -10.18
C PHE A 97 -18.14 18.84 -8.92
N TYR A 98 -18.83 17.80 -8.45
CA TYR A 98 -18.38 17.07 -7.26
C TYR A 98 -17.07 16.32 -7.50
N ARG A 99 -16.83 15.83 -8.71
CA ARG A 99 -15.56 15.19 -9.06
C ARG A 99 -14.39 16.16 -8.93
N LYS A 100 -14.53 17.40 -9.39
CA LYS A 100 -13.50 18.44 -9.24
C LYS A 100 -13.21 18.77 -7.77
N VAL A 101 -14.25 18.88 -6.94
CA VAL A 101 -14.11 19.06 -5.48
C VAL A 101 -13.41 17.86 -4.85
N LEU A 102 -13.88 16.66 -5.17
CA LEU A 102 -13.35 15.39 -4.65
C LEU A 102 -11.87 15.23 -4.97
N THR A 103 -11.46 15.54 -6.20
CA THR A 103 -10.06 15.50 -6.63
C THR A 103 -9.16 16.30 -5.68
N ARG A 104 -9.55 17.53 -5.31
CA ARG A 104 -8.76 18.38 -4.42
C ARG A 104 -8.69 17.86 -2.98
N VAL A 105 -9.81 17.33 -2.46
CA VAL A 105 -9.84 16.69 -1.14
C VAL A 105 -8.96 15.44 -1.10
N MET A 106 -9.07 14.58 -2.12
CA MET A 106 -8.29 13.35 -2.23
C MET A 106 -6.80 13.61 -2.36
N ILE A 107 -6.41 14.67 -3.05
CA ILE A 107 -5.03 15.16 -3.12
C ILE A 107 -4.50 15.44 -1.72
N THR A 108 -5.22 16.27 -0.95
CA THR A 108 -4.82 16.64 0.41
C THR A 108 -4.74 15.42 1.33
N LEU A 109 -5.75 14.54 1.27
CA LEU A 109 -5.77 13.30 2.04
C LEU A 109 -4.63 12.35 1.67
N GLY A 110 -4.38 12.19 0.36
CA GLY A 110 -3.29 11.37 -0.14
C GLY A 110 -1.93 11.87 0.34
N ASP A 111 -1.67 13.18 0.27
CA ASP A 111 -0.41 13.78 0.71
C ASP A 111 -0.24 13.66 2.24
N GLN A 112 -1.32 13.79 3.01
CA GLN A 112 -1.30 13.56 4.45
C GLN A 112 -0.97 12.09 4.77
N GLN A 113 -1.57 11.13 4.06
CA GLN A 113 -1.30 9.71 4.26
C GLN A 113 0.19 9.38 4.05
N ILE A 114 0.76 9.79 2.93
CA ILE A 114 2.16 9.44 2.65
C ILE A 114 3.15 10.07 3.63
N LEU A 115 2.95 11.34 4.00
CA LEU A 115 3.83 12.03 4.94
C LEU A 115 3.70 11.46 6.36
N THR A 116 2.48 11.17 6.80
CA THR A 116 2.25 10.55 8.13
C THR A 116 2.75 9.11 8.17
N GLY A 117 2.59 8.34 7.08
CA GLY A 117 3.14 7.00 6.93
C GLY A 117 4.68 6.96 6.97
N ILE A 118 5.35 7.94 6.35
CA ILE A 118 6.81 8.09 6.47
C ILE A 118 7.19 8.48 7.90
N ALA A 119 6.49 9.47 8.48
CA ALA A 119 6.78 9.96 9.83
C ALA A 119 6.65 8.86 10.88
N ILE A 120 5.60 8.04 10.83
CA ILE A 120 5.41 6.97 11.82
C ILE A 120 6.49 5.90 11.73
N ILE A 121 6.98 5.57 10.53
CA ILE A 121 8.12 4.66 10.36
C ILE A 121 9.38 5.27 11.00
N ILE A 122 9.68 6.54 10.69
CA ILE A 122 10.85 7.23 11.24
C ILE A 122 10.79 7.30 12.77
N SER A 123 9.64 7.67 13.33
CA SER A 123 9.40 7.69 14.78
C SER A 123 9.55 6.30 15.40
N GLY A 124 9.04 5.26 14.74
CA GLY A 124 9.20 3.87 15.16
C GLY A 124 10.67 3.45 15.26
N TYR A 125 11.49 3.79 14.25
CA TYR A 125 12.93 3.54 14.29
C TYR A 125 13.64 4.37 15.35
N SER A 126 13.32 5.65 15.46
CA SER A 126 13.93 6.54 16.45
C SER A 126 13.71 5.99 17.87
N ARG A 127 12.48 5.54 18.17
CA ARG A 127 12.14 4.94 19.45
C ARG A 127 12.85 3.60 19.66
N ALA A 128 12.86 2.73 18.63
CA ALA A 128 13.58 1.45 18.71
C ALA A 128 15.09 1.63 18.97
N MET A 129 15.71 2.72 18.48
CA MET A 129 17.11 3.02 18.76
C MET A 129 17.34 3.52 20.20
N GLN A 130 16.39 4.28 20.76
CA GLN A 130 16.49 4.85 22.11
C GLN A 130 16.17 3.87 23.24
N ASN A 131 15.52 2.74 22.96
CA ASN A 131 15.17 1.78 23.99
C ASN A 131 16.43 0.99 24.45
N HIS A 132 17.02 1.42 25.57
CA HIS A 132 18.16 0.79 26.22
C HIS A 132 17.69 -0.25 27.25
N SER A 133 17.25 -1.44 26.81
CA SER A 133 16.94 -2.53 27.73
C SER A 133 18.14 -3.48 27.93
N GLN A 134 18.41 -3.89 29.18
CA GLN A 134 19.53 -4.79 29.56
C GLN A 134 19.49 -6.15 28.83
N MET A 135 18.30 -6.71 28.58
CA MET A 135 18.11 -7.94 27.78
C MET A 135 18.62 -7.80 26.32
N VAL A 136 18.70 -6.57 25.79
CA VAL A 136 19.17 -6.30 24.42
C VAL A 136 20.68 -6.07 24.38
N GLU A 137 21.30 -5.61 25.47
CA GLU A 137 22.75 -5.49 25.59
C GLU A 137 23.44 -6.86 25.65
N GLU A 138 22.82 -7.86 26.29
CA GLU A 138 23.39 -9.21 26.40
C GLU A 138 23.43 -9.98 25.07
N TYR A 139 22.56 -9.66 24.10
CA TYR A 139 22.46 -10.38 22.82
C TYR A 139 22.92 -9.62 21.59
N SER A 140 23.43 -8.38 21.71
CA SER A 140 23.91 -7.52 20.60
C SER A 140 22.97 -7.41 19.38
N ARG A 141 21.72 -7.83 19.51
CA ARG A 141 20.82 -8.05 18.37
C ARG A 141 19.72 -7.00 18.43
N TRP A 142 20.08 -5.81 17.97
CA TRP A 142 19.21 -4.64 17.73
C TRP A 142 17.87 -4.98 17.07
N ARG A 143 17.79 -6.09 16.33
CA ARG A 143 16.55 -6.60 15.71
C ARG A 143 15.48 -7.01 16.71
N TYR A 144 15.83 -7.49 17.90
CA TYR A 144 14.80 -7.81 18.90
C TYR A 144 14.03 -6.57 19.34
N ARG A 145 14.63 -5.36 19.23
CA ARG A 145 13.95 -4.07 19.45
C ARG A 145 12.82 -3.80 18.43
N LEU A 146 12.83 -4.49 17.29
CA LEU A 146 11.85 -4.33 16.21
C LEU A 146 10.76 -5.42 16.22
N VAL A 147 10.87 -6.42 17.11
CA VAL A 147 9.87 -7.51 17.26
C VAL A 147 8.83 -7.17 18.33
N GLU A 148 8.83 -5.93 18.82
CA GLU A 148 7.86 -5.41 19.77
C GLU A 148 6.47 -5.30 19.13
N ASN A 149 5.41 -5.67 19.87
CA ASN A 149 4.01 -5.50 19.46
C ASN A 149 3.67 -4.08 18.96
N HIS A 150 4.27 -3.05 19.56
CA HIS A 150 4.14 -1.65 19.14
C HIS A 150 4.75 -1.42 17.75
N PHE A 151 5.93 -1.99 17.48
CA PHE A 151 6.58 -1.85 16.18
C PHE A 151 5.77 -2.55 15.07
N PHE A 152 5.18 -3.71 15.35
CA PHE A 152 4.26 -4.36 14.42
C PHE A 152 3.00 -3.53 14.14
N LEU A 153 2.44 -2.87 15.15
CA LEU A 153 1.33 -1.93 14.95
C LEU A 153 1.73 -0.78 14.01
N ILE A 154 2.93 -0.21 14.17
CA ILE A 154 3.47 0.82 13.27
C ILE A 154 3.59 0.30 11.83
N VAL A 155 4.09 -0.92 11.63
CA VAL A 155 4.17 -1.56 10.32
C VAL A 155 2.78 -1.70 9.69
N TYR A 156 1.79 -2.19 10.44
CA TYR A 156 0.42 -2.34 9.94
C TYR A 156 -0.23 -0.99 9.61
N LEU A 157 0.01 0.05 10.42
CA LEU A 157 -0.45 1.41 10.14
C LEU A 157 0.19 1.98 8.87
N ALA A 158 1.48 1.72 8.64
CA ALA A 158 2.16 2.14 7.42
C ALA A 158 1.65 1.40 6.18
N CYS A 159 1.37 0.09 6.28
CA CYS A 159 0.71 -0.69 5.22
C CYS A 159 -0.70 -0.16 4.91
N LEU A 160 -1.48 0.16 5.95
CA LEU A 160 -2.82 0.74 5.82
C LEU A 160 -2.77 2.10 5.12
N SER A 161 -1.87 2.97 5.56
CA SER A 161 -1.65 4.30 4.98
C SER A 161 -1.23 4.21 3.52
N SER A 162 -0.29 3.32 3.20
CA SER A 162 0.19 3.16 1.83
C SER A 162 -0.86 2.61 0.87
N SER A 163 -1.60 1.57 1.26
CA SER A 163 -2.65 0.99 0.40
C SER A 163 -3.77 2.00 0.11
N SER A 164 -4.20 2.74 1.13
CA SER A 164 -5.17 3.83 0.98
C SER A 164 -4.68 4.95 0.04
N HIS A 165 -3.41 5.35 0.14
CA HIS A 165 -2.81 6.36 -0.72
C HIS A 165 -2.72 5.89 -2.18
N LEU A 166 -2.26 4.66 -2.40
CA LEU A 166 -2.15 4.08 -3.75
C LEU A 166 -3.52 3.96 -4.42
N ALA A 167 -4.57 3.58 -3.68
CA ALA A 167 -5.94 3.56 -4.18
C ALA A 167 -6.38 4.97 -4.66
N ALA A 168 -6.07 6.01 -3.90
CA ALA A 168 -6.36 7.39 -4.30
C ALA A 168 -5.58 7.79 -5.56
N ILE A 169 -4.29 7.46 -5.67
CA ILE A 169 -3.47 7.81 -6.84
C ILE A 169 -3.98 7.18 -8.13
N VAL A 170 -4.34 5.89 -8.11
CA VAL A 170 -4.86 5.21 -9.30
C VAL A 170 -6.10 5.93 -9.84
N THR A 171 -6.95 6.45 -8.96
CA THR A 171 -8.14 7.24 -9.35
C THR A 171 -7.83 8.69 -9.74
N LEU A 172 -6.68 9.24 -9.34
CA LEU A 172 -6.23 10.60 -9.63
C LEU A 172 -5.33 10.69 -10.86
N LYS A 173 -5.10 9.59 -11.58
CA LYS A 173 -4.23 9.48 -12.77
C LYS A 173 -4.35 10.69 -13.71
N ARG A 174 -5.58 11.07 -14.09
CA ARG A 174 -5.81 12.19 -15.03
C ARG A 174 -5.25 13.51 -14.53
N TYR A 175 -5.50 13.85 -13.26
CA TYR A 175 -5.00 15.07 -12.65
C TYR A 175 -3.47 15.11 -12.58
N LEU A 176 -2.84 13.94 -12.35
CA LEU A 176 -1.39 13.81 -12.29
C LEU A 176 -0.73 13.98 -13.67
N ILE A 177 -1.39 13.52 -14.74
CA ILE A 177 -0.91 13.71 -16.11
C ILE A 177 -0.88 15.20 -16.48
N ASP A 178 -1.89 15.96 -16.04
CA ASP A 178 -1.98 17.40 -16.29
C ASP A 178 -0.87 18.18 -15.53
N ASN A 179 -0.46 17.70 -14.35
CA ASN A 179 0.51 18.37 -13.48
C ASN A 179 1.80 17.54 -13.27
N LYS A 180 2.65 17.48 -14.30
CA LYS A 180 3.86 16.66 -14.33
C LYS A 180 4.81 16.86 -13.13
N PHE A 181 4.99 18.09 -12.67
CA PHE A 181 5.89 18.38 -11.53
C PHE A 181 5.36 17.81 -10.21
N LEU A 182 4.08 18.02 -9.91
CA LEU A 182 3.44 17.47 -8.71
C LEU A 182 3.39 15.94 -8.76
N ALA A 183 3.15 15.36 -9.94
CA ALA A 183 3.21 13.92 -10.14
C ALA A 183 4.60 13.35 -9.88
N PHE A 184 5.66 14.04 -10.31
CA PHE A 184 7.05 13.62 -10.05
C PHE A 184 7.40 13.68 -8.57
N LEU A 185 7.04 14.78 -7.87
CA LEU A 185 7.29 14.90 -6.44
C LEU A 185 6.58 13.81 -5.64
N ARG A 186 5.32 13.51 -5.98
CA ARG A 186 4.58 12.40 -5.37
C ARG A 186 5.21 11.05 -5.67
N LEU A 187 5.62 10.81 -6.91
CA LEU A 187 6.32 9.57 -7.26
C LEU A 187 7.58 9.38 -6.41
N ALA A 188 8.37 10.43 -6.21
CA ALA A 188 9.55 10.37 -5.36
C ALA A 188 9.20 10.00 -3.90
N LEU A 189 8.14 10.58 -3.34
CA LEU A 189 7.65 10.23 -2.01
C LEU A 189 7.14 8.79 -1.93
N ILE A 190 6.42 8.29 -2.95
CA ILE A 190 5.90 6.92 -3.00
C ILE A 190 7.05 5.93 -3.03
N VAL A 191 8.06 6.18 -3.85
CA VAL A 191 9.26 5.34 -3.94
C VAL A 191 10.01 5.34 -2.61
N LEU A 192 10.18 6.52 -1.99
CA LEU A 192 10.77 6.63 -0.65
C LEU A 192 9.98 5.81 0.38
N PHE A 193 8.66 5.97 0.42
CA PHE A 193 7.80 5.27 1.36
C PHE A 193 7.82 3.75 1.13
N ALA A 194 7.80 3.31 -0.13
CA ALA A 194 7.91 1.90 -0.51
C ALA A 194 9.24 1.30 -0.06
N MET A 195 10.36 2.01 -0.25
CA MET A 195 11.67 1.57 0.20
C MET A 195 11.73 1.45 1.73
N LEU A 196 11.26 2.48 2.45
CA LEU A 196 11.22 2.47 3.91
C LEU A 196 10.33 1.35 4.45
N LEU A 197 9.13 1.19 3.91
CA LEU A 197 8.21 0.13 4.34
C LEU A 197 8.78 -1.26 4.05
N THR A 198 9.37 -1.45 2.86
CA THR A 198 10.02 -2.71 2.50
C THR A 198 11.11 -3.02 3.51
N VAL A 199 12.08 -2.14 3.73
CA VAL A 199 13.15 -2.32 4.73
C VAL A 199 12.57 -2.61 6.12
N THR A 200 11.48 -1.96 6.50
CA THR A 200 10.82 -2.18 7.80
C THR A 200 10.20 -3.55 7.93
N ILE A 201 9.52 -4.05 6.89
CA ILE A 201 9.00 -5.42 6.86
C ILE A 201 10.16 -6.42 6.84
N CYS A 202 11.22 -6.12 6.07
CA CYS A 202 12.44 -6.92 6.00
C CYS A 202 13.10 -7.15 7.36
N LEU A 203 13.04 -6.13 8.23
CA LEU A 203 13.70 -6.12 9.54
C LEU A 203 12.79 -6.58 10.69
N SER A 204 11.48 -6.32 10.62
CA SER A 204 10.51 -6.72 11.66
C SER A 204 10.21 -8.22 11.66
N VAL A 205 10.32 -8.90 10.51
CA VAL A 205 10.14 -10.35 10.47
C VAL A 205 11.32 -11.02 11.18
N PRO A 206 11.08 -11.83 12.24
CA PRO A 206 12.13 -12.42 13.07
C PRO A 206 13.14 -13.28 12.28
N PHE A 207 12.78 -13.71 11.06
CA PHE A 207 13.64 -14.44 10.14
C PHE A 207 13.75 -13.79 8.74
N GLY A 208 13.91 -12.48 8.62
CA GLY A 208 14.24 -11.84 7.32
C GLY A 208 15.62 -12.25 6.75
N PRO A 209 15.96 -11.93 5.47
CA PRO A 209 17.23 -12.17 4.82
C PRO A 209 18.40 -11.53 5.54
N PRO A 210 18.28 -10.35 6.19
CA PRO A 210 19.37 -9.89 7.03
C PRO A 210 19.68 -10.89 8.15
N THR A 211 18.70 -11.66 8.64
CA THR A 211 18.88 -12.75 9.61
C THR A 211 19.41 -13.99 8.94
N ILE A 212 18.89 -14.41 7.79
CA ILE A 212 19.42 -15.59 7.09
C ILE A 212 20.84 -15.38 6.58
N LEU A 213 21.11 -14.21 6.00
CA LEU A 213 22.40 -13.78 5.47
C LEU A 213 23.40 -13.65 6.62
N TYR A 214 23.02 -13.00 7.73
CA TYR A 214 23.84 -12.95 8.93
C TYR A 214 24.09 -14.36 9.50
N LEU A 215 23.07 -15.21 9.61
CA LEU A 215 23.19 -16.62 10.00
C LEU A 215 23.98 -17.49 9.00
N SER A 216 24.15 -17.02 7.76
CA SER A 216 24.98 -17.68 6.74
C SER A 216 26.43 -17.18 6.76
N ILE A 217 26.64 -15.92 7.16
CA ILE A 217 27.95 -15.27 7.28
C ILE A 217 28.62 -15.63 8.61
N GLU A 218 27.83 -15.74 9.69
CA GLU A 218 28.30 -16.04 11.05
C GLU A 218 28.42 -17.55 11.34
N ALA A 219 28.53 -18.36 10.28
CA ALA A 219 28.81 -19.79 10.37
C ALA A 219 30.26 -20.04 10.85
N LYS A 220 30.56 -19.71 12.11
CA LYS A 220 31.60 -20.37 12.90
C LYS A 220 30.97 -21.60 13.54
N LEU A 221 31.66 -22.74 13.55
CA LEU A 221 31.15 -24.04 14.02
C LEU A 221 30.52 -24.01 15.45
N GLN A 222 30.93 -23.09 16.32
CA GLN A 222 30.43 -22.98 17.69
C GLN A 222 28.99 -22.42 17.81
N THR A 223 28.47 -21.74 16.78
CA THR A 223 27.12 -21.15 16.78
C THR A 223 26.03 -22.13 16.31
N GLU A 224 26.38 -23.26 15.69
CA GLU A 224 25.39 -24.27 15.26
C GLU A 224 24.82 -25.07 16.45
N GLU A 225 25.62 -25.41 17.45
CA GLU A 225 25.16 -26.13 18.66
C GLU A 225 24.23 -25.25 19.52
N SER A 226 24.57 -23.97 19.72
CA SER A 226 23.74 -23.05 20.49
C SER A 226 22.42 -22.75 19.79
N MET A 227 22.43 -22.61 18.46
CA MET A 227 21.20 -22.44 17.67
C MET A 227 20.36 -23.70 17.63
N CYS A 228 20.96 -24.89 17.57
CA CYS A 228 20.22 -26.14 17.67
C CYS A 228 19.48 -26.23 19.01
N GLY A 229 20.07 -25.74 20.11
CA GLY A 229 19.39 -25.64 21.41
C GLY A 229 18.13 -24.75 21.38
N ILE A 230 18.23 -23.54 20.80
CA ILE A 230 17.09 -22.61 20.69
C ILE A 230 16.05 -23.14 19.71
N TRP A 231 16.48 -23.67 18.56
CA TRP A 231 15.61 -24.21 17.52
C TRP A 231 14.86 -25.45 18.00
N LYS A 232 15.54 -26.37 18.68
CA LYS A 232 14.94 -27.57 19.26
C LYS A 232 13.85 -27.26 20.27
N LYS A 233 13.99 -26.16 20.99
CA LYS A 233 13.01 -25.69 21.97
C LYS A 233 11.76 -25.09 21.32
N SER A 234 11.88 -24.52 20.12
CA SER A 234 10.80 -23.77 19.46
C SER A 234 10.15 -24.49 18.27
N TYR A 235 10.89 -25.30 17.51
CA TYR A 235 10.47 -25.79 16.19
C TYR A 235 10.78 -27.28 15.90
N GLY A 236 11.56 -27.98 16.73
CA GLY A 236 11.80 -29.43 16.59
C GLY A 236 13.24 -29.82 16.19
N SER A 237 13.41 -30.98 15.55
CA SER A 237 14.74 -31.56 15.26
C SER A 237 15.64 -30.64 14.41
N CYS A 238 16.96 -30.71 14.62
CA CYS A 238 17.94 -29.87 13.94
C CYS A 238 18.34 -30.36 12.53
N GLU A 239 18.00 -31.60 12.15
CA GLU A 239 18.24 -32.10 10.78
C GLU A 239 17.45 -31.29 9.72
N ASP A 240 16.33 -30.69 10.13
CA ASP A 240 15.44 -29.93 9.26
C ASP A 240 15.91 -28.49 8.97
N ILE A 241 16.98 -28.02 9.62
CA ILE A 241 17.44 -26.62 9.55
C ILE A 241 17.78 -26.18 8.12
N LYS A 242 18.40 -27.04 7.30
CA LYS A 242 18.78 -26.68 5.91
C LYS A 242 17.55 -26.54 5.01
N LEU A 243 16.59 -27.46 5.12
CA LEU A 243 15.35 -27.43 4.36
C LEU A 243 14.51 -26.21 4.76
N HIS A 244 14.42 -25.92 6.06
CA HIS A 244 13.70 -24.77 6.59
C HIS A 244 14.36 -23.46 6.19
N ARG A 245 15.70 -23.38 6.14
CA ARG A 245 16.42 -22.19 5.67
C ARG A 245 16.06 -21.83 4.22
N LEU A 246 15.97 -22.83 3.33
CA LEU A 246 15.59 -22.60 1.94
C LEU A 246 14.13 -22.14 1.80
N TRP A 247 13.19 -22.82 2.48
CA TRP A 247 11.78 -22.42 2.49
C TRP A 247 11.56 -21.01 3.01
N LEU A 248 12.36 -20.62 4.00
CA LEU A 248 12.26 -19.34 4.66
C LEU A 248 12.85 -18.21 3.79
N VAL A 249 13.94 -18.45 3.04
CA VAL A 249 14.39 -17.53 1.97
C VAL A 249 13.31 -17.36 0.90
N LEU A 250 12.70 -18.46 0.46
CA LEU A 250 11.68 -18.43 -0.59
C LEU A 250 10.41 -17.70 -0.14
N PHE A 251 9.92 -18.00 1.06
CA PHE A 251 8.81 -17.28 1.70
C PHE A 251 9.08 -15.78 1.73
N TYR A 252 10.31 -15.40 2.05
CA TYR A 252 10.67 -14.00 2.11
C TYR A 252 10.72 -13.32 0.74
N ILE A 253 11.32 -13.96 -0.27
CA ILE A 253 11.32 -13.43 -1.64
C ILE A 253 9.87 -13.19 -2.08
N VAL A 254 8.98 -14.15 -1.79
CA VAL A 254 7.54 -14.01 -2.03
C VAL A 254 6.94 -12.84 -1.25
N ALA A 255 7.29 -12.66 0.02
CA ALA A 255 6.80 -11.55 0.84
C ALA A 255 7.25 -10.17 0.32
N VAL A 256 8.53 -10.00 -0.02
CA VAL A 256 9.04 -8.73 -0.59
C VAL A 256 8.40 -8.44 -1.93
N ILE A 257 8.26 -9.45 -2.79
CA ILE A 257 7.53 -9.29 -4.06
C ILE A 257 6.08 -8.90 -3.77
N ALA A 258 5.40 -9.56 -2.83
CA ALA A 258 4.01 -9.26 -2.48
C ALA A 258 3.83 -7.84 -1.93
N VAL A 259 4.81 -7.29 -1.21
CA VAL A 259 4.81 -5.91 -0.70
C VAL A 259 5.10 -4.89 -1.80
N LEU A 260 6.11 -5.13 -2.65
CA LEU A 260 6.52 -4.20 -3.69
C LEU A 260 5.57 -4.19 -4.90
N TYR A 261 4.91 -5.32 -5.16
CA TYR A 261 4.02 -5.49 -6.31
C TYR A 261 2.86 -4.47 -6.35
N PRO A 262 2.13 -4.20 -5.25
CA PRO A 262 1.15 -3.12 -5.18
C PRO A 262 1.68 -1.74 -5.57
N TYR A 263 2.94 -1.40 -5.22
CA TYR A 263 3.55 -0.13 -5.63
C TYR A 263 3.87 -0.13 -7.12
N TRP A 264 4.49 -1.22 -7.59
CA TRP A 264 4.86 -1.38 -8.99
C TRP A 264 3.65 -1.22 -9.91
N ILE A 265 2.58 -1.98 -9.63
CA ILE A 265 1.36 -1.96 -10.45
C ILE A 265 0.67 -0.59 -10.43
N ALA A 266 0.68 0.10 -9.29
CA ALA A 266 0.10 1.44 -9.18
C ALA A 266 0.93 2.50 -9.94
N ILE A 267 2.26 2.46 -9.82
CA ILE A 267 3.16 3.40 -10.51
C ILE A 267 3.05 3.24 -12.03
N ILE A 268 3.12 2.01 -12.53
CA ILE A 268 3.00 1.76 -13.99
C ILE A 268 1.66 2.23 -14.53
N ASN A 269 0.56 1.95 -13.83
CA ASN A 269 -0.75 2.38 -14.29
C ASN A 269 -0.94 3.90 -14.21
N THR A 270 -0.22 4.58 -13.30
CA THR A 270 -0.23 6.04 -13.22
C THR A 270 0.50 6.68 -14.40
N PHE A 271 1.66 6.13 -14.79
CA PHE A 271 2.47 6.63 -15.91
C PHE A 271 2.26 5.79 -17.16
N GLU A 272 1.22 6.09 -17.91
CA GLU A 272 0.84 5.32 -19.10
C GLU A 272 1.92 5.25 -20.17
N SER A 273 2.67 6.35 -20.36
CA SER A 273 3.83 6.35 -21.27
C SER A 273 4.87 5.29 -20.87
N TRP A 274 5.02 5.03 -19.57
CA TRP A 274 5.90 3.96 -19.07
C TRP A 274 5.27 2.60 -19.30
N ASN A 275 3.96 2.44 -19.10
CA ASN A 275 3.25 1.19 -19.39
C ASN A 275 3.41 0.78 -20.87
N GLU A 276 3.23 1.72 -21.79
CA GLU A 276 3.40 1.48 -23.23
C GLU A 276 4.85 1.16 -23.62
N GLU A 277 5.82 1.93 -23.12
CA GLU A 277 7.24 1.70 -23.42
C GLU A 277 7.74 0.39 -22.79
N LEU A 278 7.43 0.13 -21.52
CA LEU A 278 7.75 -1.14 -20.85
C LEU A 278 7.05 -2.30 -21.53
N GLY A 279 5.79 -2.16 -21.93
CA GLY A 279 5.06 -3.18 -22.68
C GLY A 279 5.73 -3.49 -24.02
N ARG A 280 6.21 -2.46 -24.75
CA ARG A 280 7.00 -2.65 -25.97
C ARG A 280 8.34 -3.32 -25.67
N HIS A 281 9.02 -2.94 -24.60
CA HIS A 281 10.31 -3.51 -24.20
C HIS A 281 10.16 -4.98 -23.79
N PHE A 282 9.17 -5.32 -22.96
CA PHE A 282 8.88 -6.69 -22.55
C PHE A 282 8.46 -7.57 -23.72
N ARG A 283 7.63 -7.05 -24.65
CA ARG A 283 7.28 -7.79 -25.87
C ARG A 283 8.50 -8.06 -26.74
N ARG A 284 9.40 -7.08 -26.93
CA ARG A 284 10.67 -7.22 -27.66
C ARG A 284 11.63 -8.20 -26.97
N PHE A 285 11.84 -8.05 -25.66
CA PHE A 285 12.65 -8.94 -24.84
C PHE A 285 12.17 -10.39 -24.97
N TRP A 286 10.87 -10.62 -24.80
CA TRP A 286 10.30 -11.97 -24.90
C TRP A 286 10.30 -12.55 -26.31
N GLN A 287 10.38 -11.71 -27.36
CA GLN A 287 10.53 -12.14 -28.75
C GLN A 287 11.99 -12.53 -29.07
N ASN A 288 12.97 -11.76 -28.60
CA ASN A 288 14.38 -11.98 -28.93
C ASN A 288 15.05 -13.06 -28.05
N GLU A 289 14.67 -13.17 -26.78
CA GLU A 289 15.46 -13.92 -25.77
C GLU A 289 14.82 -15.26 -25.38
N SER A 290 14.26 -16.00 -26.35
CA SER A 290 13.75 -17.35 -26.11
C SER A 290 14.80 -18.36 -25.60
N LYS A 291 16.09 -17.98 -25.64
CA LYS A 291 17.25 -18.77 -25.22
C LYS A 291 17.74 -18.50 -23.77
N TRP A 292 17.41 -17.36 -23.16
CA TRP A 292 18.01 -16.91 -21.90
C TRP A 292 17.15 -17.06 -20.64
N LEU A 293 15.86 -17.38 -20.80
CA LEU A 293 15.02 -17.76 -19.66
C LEU A 293 15.53 -19.08 -19.04
N PRO A 294 15.32 -19.33 -17.74
CA PRO A 294 15.51 -20.65 -17.11
C PRO A 294 14.62 -21.73 -17.73
N MET A 295 13.91 -21.43 -18.82
CA MET A 295 13.20 -22.35 -19.68
C MET A 295 14.02 -23.55 -20.10
N HIS A 296 15.35 -23.45 -20.26
CA HIS A 296 16.20 -24.63 -20.45
C HIS A 296 16.10 -25.58 -19.25
N TRP A 297 16.24 -25.06 -18.02
CA TRP A 297 16.17 -25.83 -16.79
C TRP A 297 14.75 -26.37 -16.54
N ILE A 298 13.73 -25.55 -16.77
CA ILE A 298 12.33 -25.96 -16.67
C ILE A 298 12.02 -27.04 -17.73
N ARG A 299 12.49 -26.89 -18.96
CA ARG A 299 12.34 -27.89 -20.03
C ARG A 299 13.05 -29.20 -19.68
N LYS A 300 14.21 -29.13 -19.02
CA LYS A 300 14.92 -30.30 -18.52
C LYS A 300 14.15 -30.99 -17.39
N CYS A 301 13.58 -30.24 -16.45
CA CYS A 301 12.76 -30.79 -15.36
C CYS A 301 11.44 -31.41 -15.85
N PHE A 302 10.86 -30.91 -16.94
CA PHE A 302 9.59 -31.38 -17.50
C PHE A 302 9.75 -32.23 -18.77
N ALA A 303 10.97 -32.65 -19.13
CA ALA A 303 11.23 -33.45 -20.33
C ALA A 303 10.47 -34.79 -20.32
N GLY A 304 10.17 -35.35 -19.14
CA GLY A 304 9.37 -36.56 -19.00
C GLY A 304 7.89 -36.39 -19.38
N LEU A 305 7.35 -35.16 -19.32
CA LEU A 305 5.97 -34.86 -19.72
C LEU A 305 5.83 -34.69 -21.25
N ASP A 306 6.92 -34.45 -21.98
CA ASP A 306 6.90 -34.30 -23.44
C ASP A 306 6.62 -35.62 -24.18
N ASN A 307 6.75 -36.77 -23.48
CA ASN A 307 6.40 -38.08 -24.03
C ASN A 307 4.87 -38.28 -24.20
N LEU A 308 4.04 -37.39 -23.64
CA LEU A 308 2.57 -37.49 -23.69
C LEU A 308 1.93 -36.73 -24.87
N GLY A 309 2.70 -36.05 -25.72
CA GLY A 309 2.17 -35.50 -26.96
C GLY A 309 2.97 -34.35 -27.60
N PRO A 310 2.82 -34.14 -28.92
CA PRO A 310 3.74 -33.32 -29.70
C PRO A 310 3.55 -31.82 -29.45
N GLY A 311 4.41 -31.21 -28.63
CA GLY A 311 4.79 -29.77 -28.64
C GLY A 311 3.70 -28.70 -28.43
N THR A 312 2.42 -29.07 -28.44
CA THR A 312 1.25 -28.19 -28.24
C THR A 312 1.14 -27.77 -26.79
N PHE A 313 1.46 -28.68 -25.85
CA PHE A 313 1.52 -28.37 -24.42
C PHE A 313 2.50 -27.23 -24.13
N TRP A 314 3.75 -27.31 -24.62
CA TRP A 314 4.76 -26.26 -24.42
C TRP A 314 4.41 -24.92 -25.08
N LYS A 315 3.84 -24.96 -26.30
CA LYS A 315 3.36 -23.74 -26.97
C LYS A 315 2.22 -23.09 -26.16
N SER A 316 1.30 -23.90 -25.64
CA SER A 316 0.18 -23.44 -24.81
C SER A 316 0.67 -22.91 -23.45
N PHE A 317 1.54 -23.64 -22.77
CA PHE A 317 2.13 -23.26 -21.48
C PHE A 317 2.94 -21.97 -21.60
N ARG A 318 3.79 -21.84 -22.63
CA ARG A 318 4.54 -20.61 -22.90
C ARG A 318 3.61 -19.43 -23.19
N ARG A 319 2.55 -19.65 -23.96
CA ARG A 319 1.55 -18.62 -24.26
C ARG A 319 0.83 -18.19 -22.98
N LYS A 320 0.44 -19.14 -22.13
CA LYS A 320 -0.19 -18.87 -20.83
C LYS A 320 0.75 -18.12 -19.90
N ILE A 321 1.99 -18.59 -19.70
CA ILE A 321 3.00 -17.87 -18.89
C ILE A 321 3.24 -16.47 -19.42
N LYS A 322 3.39 -16.31 -20.74
CA LYS A 322 3.60 -14.98 -21.34
C LYS A 322 2.42 -14.06 -21.05
N MET A 323 1.18 -14.56 -21.21
CA MET A 323 -0.01 -13.79 -20.86
C MET A 323 -0.06 -13.47 -19.38
N THR A 324 0.15 -14.45 -18.49
CA THR A 324 0.13 -14.25 -17.04
C THR A 324 1.23 -13.29 -16.59
N PHE A 325 2.43 -13.38 -17.15
CA PHE A 325 3.53 -12.46 -16.84
C PHE A 325 3.22 -11.04 -17.30
N LEU A 326 2.76 -10.86 -18.54
CA LEU A 326 2.37 -9.54 -19.03
C LEU A 326 1.18 -8.97 -18.25
N PHE A 327 0.23 -9.82 -17.87
CA PHE A 327 -0.91 -9.46 -17.04
C PHE A 327 -0.49 -9.03 -15.63
N LEU A 328 0.44 -9.75 -14.98
CA LEU A 328 0.97 -9.35 -13.68
C LEU A 328 1.84 -8.08 -13.80
N ALA A 329 2.65 -7.96 -14.85
CA ALA A 329 3.59 -6.85 -14.99
C ALA A 329 2.91 -5.53 -15.41
N LEU A 330 1.82 -5.58 -16.19
CA LEU A 330 1.15 -4.44 -16.82
C LEU A 330 -0.36 -4.41 -16.55
N GLY A 331 -0.82 -5.10 -15.49
CA GLY A 331 -2.23 -5.31 -15.17
C GLY A 331 -3.06 -4.04 -15.21
N SER A 332 -4.36 -4.18 -15.42
CA SER A 332 -5.24 -3.04 -15.71
C SER A 332 -5.37 -2.07 -14.52
N SER A 333 -5.69 -0.80 -14.79
CA SER A 333 -5.98 0.20 -13.74
C SER A 333 -7.05 -0.29 -12.75
N GLY A 334 -8.07 -1.01 -13.24
CA GLY A 334 -9.12 -1.59 -12.41
C GLY A 334 -8.63 -2.70 -11.49
N GLU A 335 -7.74 -3.58 -11.98
CA GLU A 335 -7.12 -4.63 -11.16
C GLU A 335 -6.21 -4.03 -10.09
N ALA A 336 -5.37 -3.06 -10.47
CA ALA A 336 -4.50 -2.36 -9.54
C ALA A 336 -5.33 -1.75 -8.41
N PHE A 337 -6.44 -1.08 -8.75
CA PHE A 337 -7.36 -0.52 -7.77
C PHE A 337 -7.99 -1.59 -6.86
N CYS A 338 -8.52 -2.67 -7.41
CA CYS A 338 -9.10 -3.76 -6.62
C CYS A 338 -8.08 -4.38 -5.66
N LEU A 339 -6.85 -4.58 -6.13
CA LEU A 339 -5.75 -5.06 -5.31
C LEU A 339 -5.50 -4.11 -4.13
N GLN A 340 -5.44 -2.79 -4.36
CA GLN A 340 -5.25 -1.82 -3.27
C GLN A 340 -6.39 -1.87 -2.23
N VAL A 341 -7.64 -2.00 -2.67
CA VAL A 341 -8.80 -2.11 -1.75
C VAL A 341 -8.72 -3.39 -0.91
N VAL A 342 -8.29 -4.52 -1.50
CA VAL A 342 -8.07 -5.76 -0.76
C VAL A 342 -6.93 -5.61 0.25
N PHE A 343 -5.79 -5.06 -0.15
CA PHE A 343 -4.66 -4.81 0.76
C PHE A 343 -5.02 -3.84 1.88
N PHE A 344 -5.81 -2.81 1.59
CA PHE A 344 -6.39 -1.91 2.59
C PHE A 344 -7.23 -2.68 3.60
N SER A 345 -8.15 -3.53 3.12
CA SER A 345 -9.05 -4.31 3.98
C SER A 345 -8.29 -5.27 4.90
N VAL A 346 -7.28 -5.96 4.36
CA VAL A 346 -6.40 -6.84 5.13
C VAL A 346 -5.59 -6.05 6.17
N SER A 347 -5.02 -4.91 5.77
CA SER A 347 -4.23 -4.06 6.68
C SER A 347 -5.12 -3.50 7.80
N LEU A 348 -6.33 -3.05 7.48
CA LEU A 348 -7.29 -2.54 8.45
C LEU A 348 -7.68 -3.63 9.46
N PHE A 349 -7.94 -4.85 8.98
CA PHE A 349 -8.21 -5.99 9.84
C PHE A 349 -7.07 -6.24 10.83
N TYR A 350 -5.82 -6.25 10.38
CA TYR A 350 -4.66 -6.45 11.28
C TYR A 350 -4.45 -5.29 12.26
N VAL A 351 -4.63 -4.03 11.84
CA VAL A 351 -4.55 -2.88 12.75
C VAL A 351 -5.60 -2.98 13.86
N LEU A 352 -6.84 -3.29 13.49
CA LEU A 352 -7.93 -3.42 14.45
C LEU A 352 -7.74 -4.64 15.35
N LEU A 353 -7.33 -5.78 14.80
CA LEU A 353 -7.07 -7.00 15.56
C LEU A 353 -5.96 -6.76 16.60
N GLN A 354 -4.83 -6.20 16.18
CA GLN A 354 -3.68 -5.94 17.06
C GLN A 354 -4.01 -4.90 18.14
N ARG A 355 -4.86 -3.91 17.83
CA ARG A 355 -5.26 -2.86 18.79
C ARG A 355 -6.35 -3.32 19.77
N MET A 356 -7.32 -4.10 19.31
CA MET A 356 -8.50 -4.51 20.08
C MET A 356 -8.26 -5.81 20.87
N SER A 357 -7.16 -6.52 20.60
CA SER A 357 -6.85 -7.73 21.33
C SER A 357 -6.41 -7.41 22.76
N ASN A 358 -7.18 -7.92 23.72
CA ASN A 358 -6.83 -7.85 25.13
C ASN A 358 -5.81 -8.93 25.48
N LYS A 359 -5.00 -8.67 26.50
CA LYS A 359 -4.12 -9.71 27.06
C LYS A 359 -4.92 -10.83 27.71
N PRO A 360 -4.40 -12.08 27.74
CA PRO A 360 -4.97 -13.15 28.55
C PRO A 360 -4.94 -12.76 30.04
N ASN A 361 -6.02 -13.02 30.76
CA ASN A 361 -6.13 -12.67 32.19
C ASN A 361 -5.09 -13.36 33.08
N ASP A 362 -4.52 -14.48 32.62
CA ASP A 362 -3.68 -15.36 33.43
C ASP A 362 -2.23 -14.89 33.55
N ASN A 363 -1.78 -13.90 32.76
CA ASN A 363 -0.38 -13.46 32.73
C ASN A 363 -0.24 -11.93 32.85
N PRO A 364 -0.06 -11.39 34.07
CA PRO A 364 0.09 -9.94 34.28
C PRO A 364 1.40 -9.39 33.69
N GLU A 365 2.41 -10.25 33.49
CA GLU A 365 3.71 -9.88 32.90
C GLU A 365 3.65 -9.64 31.39
N ILE A 366 2.51 -9.85 30.73
CA ILE A 366 2.35 -9.61 29.29
C ILE A 366 1.66 -8.27 29.07
N CYS A 367 2.22 -7.46 28.18
CA CYS A 367 1.67 -6.16 27.80
C CYS A 367 0.87 -6.26 26.49
N ASP A 368 -0.36 -5.75 26.51
CA ASP A 368 -1.19 -5.51 25.34
C ASP A 368 -1.24 -4.02 24.98
N LEU A 369 -1.57 -3.75 23.72
CA LEU A 369 -1.71 -2.38 23.22
C LEU A 369 -3.03 -1.74 23.67
N SER A 370 -3.97 -2.52 24.20
CA SER A 370 -5.24 -2.04 24.73
C SER A 370 -5.03 -1.19 26.00
N ALA A 371 -4.17 -1.64 26.93
CA ALA A 371 -3.88 -0.95 28.18
C ALA A 371 -2.99 0.30 28.02
N GLY A 372 -2.09 0.30 27.03
CA GLY A 372 -1.17 1.41 26.74
C GLY A 372 -1.79 2.62 26.01
N GLY A 373 -1.28 3.82 26.32
CA GLY A 373 -1.60 5.06 25.58
C GLY A 373 -2.88 5.78 26.03
N THR A 374 -3.23 5.75 27.32
CA THR A 374 -4.31 6.55 27.91
C THR A 374 -3.91 8.01 28.13
N LYS A 375 -2.61 8.27 28.35
CA LYS A 375 -2.04 9.62 28.45
C LYS A 375 -2.08 10.27 27.07
N TRP A 376 -2.74 11.41 26.97
CA TRP A 376 -2.78 12.22 25.74
C TRP A 376 -1.55 13.11 25.67
N GLY A 377 -0.73 12.92 24.65
CA GLY A 377 0.40 13.79 24.35
C GLY A 377 0.24 14.50 23.00
N PHE A 378 1.24 15.31 22.66
CA PHE A 378 1.22 16.12 21.44
C PHE A 378 1.11 15.26 20.18
N GLY A 379 1.81 14.13 20.15
CA GLY A 379 1.81 13.20 19.03
C GLY A 379 0.44 12.59 18.74
N GLN A 380 -0.43 12.49 19.75
CA GLN A 380 -1.81 12.00 19.58
C GLN A 380 -2.81 13.09 19.18
N ILE A 381 -2.63 14.31 19.68
CA ILE A 381 -3.55 15.42 19.42
C ILE A 381 -3.33 15.99 18.02
N LEU A 382 -2.07 16.16 17.59
CA LEU A 382 -1.75 16.77 16.31
C LEU A 382 -2.40 16.05 15.12
N PRO A 383 -2.30 14.71 14.96
CA PRO A 383 -2.95 14.00 13.86
C PRO A 383 -4.48 14.13 13.85
N MET A 384 -5.11 14.22 15.02
CA MET A 384 -6.55 14.45 15.13
C MET A 384 -6.96 15.84 14.63
N ILE A 385 -6.14 16.86 14.91
CA ILE A 385 -6.37 18.22 14.37
C ILE A 385 -6.13 18.23 12.86
N LEU A 386 -5.12 17.52 12.37
CA LEU A 386 -4.81 17.46 10.93
C LEU A 386 -5.94 16.83 10.10
N LEU A 387 -6.87 16.06 10.70
CA LEU A 387 -8.10 15.61 10.03
C LEU A 387 -9.00 16.77 9.55
N ALA A 388 -8.87 17.96 10.12
CA ALA A 388 -9.61 19.14 9.68
C ALA A 388 -9.11 19.68 8.33
N VAL A 389 -7.84 19.43 7.96
CA VAL A 389 -7.21 20.00 6.76
C VAL A 389 -7.92 19.56 5.47
N PRO A 390 -8.23 18.27 5.25
CA PRO A 390 -9.03 17.84 4.10
C PRO A 390 -10.43 18.44 4.04
N VAL A 391 -11.08 18.64 5.19
CA VAL A 391 -12.43 19.22 5.26
C VAL A 391 -12.39 20.68 4.82
N ILE A 392 -11.43 21.45 5.34
CA ILE A 392 -11.21 22.84 4.96
C ILE A 392 -10.87 22.93 3.46
N SER A 393 -9.97 22.07 2.97
CA SER A 393 -9.63 21.96 1.53
C SER A 393 -10.88 21.71 0.67
N GLY A 394 -11.78 20.83 1.12
CA GLY A 394 -13.05 20.56 0.43
C GLY A 394 -14.00 21.75 0.40
N ILE A 395 -14.15 22.45 1.53
CA ILE A 395 -15.00 23.65 1.62
C ILE A 395 -14.47 24.75 0.70
N VAL A 396 -13.17 25.05 0.76
CA VAL A 396 -12.53 26.06 -0.11
C VAL A 396 -12.71 25.68 -1.57
N SER A 397 -12.41 24.43 -1.93
CA SER A 397 -12.56 23.91 -3.29
C SER A 397 -13.99 24.03 -3.81
N TYR A 398 -14.98 23.74 -2.97
CA TYR A 398 -16.39 23.87 -3.33
C TYR A 398 -16.75 25.31 -3.72
N PHE A 399 -16.35 26.29 -2.90
CA PHE A 399 -16.66 27.69 -3.18
C PHE A 399 -15.90 28.23 -4.39
N GLU A 400 -14.63 27.86 -4.55
CA GLU A 400 -13.82 28.26 -5.71
C GLU A 400 -14.42 27.75 -7.02
N ILE A 401 -14.67 26.44 -7.12
CA ILE A 401 -15.22 25.82 -8.35
C ILE A 401 -16.61 26.38 -8.64
N LYS A 402 -17.44 26.60 -7.61
CA LYS A 402 -18.76 27.21 -7.78
C LYS A 402 -18.63 28.63 -8.36
N SER A 403 -17.70 29.43 -7.83
CA SER A 403 -17.46 30.79 -8.32
C SER A 403 -16.95 30.82 -9.77
N GLU A 404 -16.10 29.87 -10.17
CA GLU A 404 -15.60 29.73 -11.53
C GLU A 404 -16.72 29.39 -12.51
N MET A 405 -17.59 28.43 -12.17
CA MET A 405 -18.74 28.07 -13.00
C MET A 405 -19.73 29.22 -13.17
N GLU A 406 -19.96 30.03 -12.13
CA GLU A 406 -20.82 31.22 -12.22
C GLU A 406 -20.19 32.33 -13.08
N LYS A 407 -18.85 32.47 -13.07
CA LYS A 407 -18.14 33.39 -13.97
C LYS A 407 -18.25 32.93 -15.41
N GLU A 408 -18.08 31.64 -15.66
CA GLU A 408 -18.17 31.06 -17.01
C GLU A 408 -19.56 31.20 -17.62
N LYS A 409 -20.62 30.93 -16.84
CA LYS A 409 -22.00 31.18 -17.28
C LYS A 409 -22.25 32.64 -17.65
N ARG A 410 -21.68 33.58 -16.88
CA ARG A 410 -21.79 35.02 -17.19
C ARG A 410 -21.04 35.40 -18.48
N ARG A 411 -19.89 34.78 -18.75
CA ARG A 411 -19.15 35.00 -20.00
C ARG A 411 -19.92 34.50 -21.21
N GLN A 412 -20.47 33.29 -21.14
CA GLN A 412 -21.27 32.71 -22.23
C GLN A 412 -22.50 33.56 -22.56
N VAL A 413 -23.25 34.02 -21.54
CA VAL A 413 -24.38 34.93 -21.74
C VAL A 413 -23.93 36.28 -22.35
N SER A 414 -22.72 36.75 -22.01
CA SER A 414 -22.20 37.99 -22.59
C SER A 414 -21.73 37.81 -24.04
N GLU A 415 -21.19 36.65 -24.39
CA GLU A 415 -20.78 36.31 -25.77
C GLU A 415 -21.99 36.07 -26.66
N GLU A 416 -23.03 35.38 -26.17
CA GLU A 416 -24.28 35.15 -26.90
C GLU A 416 -24.99 36.47 -27.25
N LYS A 417 -24.91 37.48 -26.35
CA LYS A 417 -25.41 38.83 -26.61
C LYS A 417 -24.57 39.65 -27.61
N LYS A 418 -23.33 39.24 -27.91
CA LYS A 418 -22.45 39.94 -28.85
C LYS A 418 -22.50 39.37 -30.26
N VAL A 419 -23.10 38.20 -30.46
CA VAL A 419 -23.33 37.66 -31.80
C VAL A 419 -24.48 38.47 -32.42
N PRO A 420 -24.24 39.29 -33.46
CA PRO A 420 -25.30 40.07 -34.06
C PRO A 420 -26.35 39.10 -34.61
N THR A 421 -27.60 39.37 -34.28
CA THR A 421 -28.73 38.57 -34.78
C THR A 421 -28.77 38.63 -36.31
N PRO A 422 -29.28 37.59 -37.00
CA PRO A 422 -29.42 37.62 -38.46
C PRO A 422 -30.21 38.85 -38.96
N GLU A 423 -31.09 39.41 -38.13
CA GLU A 423 -31.85 40.66 -38.37
C GLU A 423 -31.01 41.93 -38.22
N GLU A 424 -29.88 41.90 -37.51
CA GLU A 424 -28.91 43.00 -37.41
C GLU A 424 -27.83 42.91 -38.51
N ILE A 425 -27.71 41.75 -39.17
CA ILE A 425 -26.77 41.51 -40.29
C ILE A 425 -27.46 41.71 -41.65
N ALA A 426 -28.77 41.52 -41.73
CA ALA A 426 -29.61 41.77 -42.91
C ALA A 426 -30.10 43.22 -42.96
#